data_AF-A0A7X7JPS6-F1
#
_entry.id   AF-A0A7X7JPS6-F1
#
_cell.length_a   1.000
_cell.length_b   1.000
_cell.length_c   1.000
_cell.angle_alpha   90.00
_cell.angle_beta   90.00
_cell.angle_gamma   90.00
#
_symmetry.space_group_name_H-M   'P 1'
#
loop_
_entity.id
_entity.type
_entity.pdbx_description
1 polymer ?
#
loop_
_entity_poly.entity_id
_entity_poly.type
_entity_poly.pdbx_seq_one_letter_code
_entity_poly.pdbx_strand_id
1 'polypeptide(L)'
;MTSQYEADTTLSYPCVGAAGKTGGWRDFRPVIDQDNCIRCLRCWAYCPENSIKRAEDDSVSVDYDYCKGCGICANECPKKAIAMQREE
;
A
#
# COMPACT_ATOMS: atom_id res chain seq x y z
N MET A 1 -1.96 21.19 -3.50
CA MET A 1 -0.75 21.75 -4.15
C MET A 1 -1.09 21.98 -5.61
N THR A 2 -1.59 23.16 -5.92
CA THR A 2 -1.87 23.61 -7.29
C THR A 2 -0.54 23.98 -7.95
N SER A 3 -0.09 23.13 -8.87
CA SER A 3 1.11 23.39 -9.70
C SER A 3 0.82 24.56 -10.63
N GLN A 4 1.70 25.57 -10.64
CA GLN A 4 1.57 26.83 -11.40
C GLN A 4 1.82 26.69 -12.90
N TYR A 5 1.68 25.48 -13.44
CA TYR A 5 1.85 25.17 -14.85
C TYR A 5 0.66 24.30 -15.28
N GLU A 6 -0.44 24.93 -15.66
CA GLU A 6 -1.54 24.26 -16.33
C GLU A 6 -1.13 24.02 -17.79
N ALA A 7 -0.42 22.91 -18.02
CA ALA A 7 -0.28 22.37 -19.36
C ALA A 7 -1.56 21.58 -19.66
N ASP A 8 -2.42 22.12 -20.54
CA ASP A 8 -3.58 21.41 -21.06
C ASP A 8 -3.10 20.25 -21.92
N THR A 9 -2.85 19.13 -21.25
CA THR A 9 -2.31 17.91 -21.83
C THR A 9 -3.39 16.84 -21.73
N THR A 10 -3.42 15.91 -22.68
CA THR A 10 -4.35 14.76 -22.65
C THR A 10 -4.07 13.79 -21.48
N LEU A 11 -3.20 14.18 -20.55
CA LEU A 11 -2.77 13.40 -19.41
C LEU A 11 -3.82 13.52 -18.29
N SER A 12 -4.48 12.40 -18.00
CA SER A 12 -5.36 12.31 -16.83
C SER A 12 -4.52 12.42 -15.56
N TYR A 13 -4.79 13.42 -14.73
CA TYR A 13 -4.17 13.51 -13.41
C TYR A 13 -4.79 12.49 -12.47
N PRO A 14 -4.02 11.56 -11.89
CA PRO A 14 -4.57 10.61 -10.93
C PRO A 14 -5.05 11.36 -9.68
N CYS A 15 -6.34 11.26 -9.39
CA CYS A 15 -6.94 11.67 -8.12
C CYS A 15 -6.87 10.53 -7.10
N VAL A 16 -7.18 10.81 -5.83
CA VAL A 16 -7.24 9.79 -4.77
C VAL A 16 -8.27 8.73 -5.17
N GLY A 17 -7.75 7.56 -5.57
CA GLY A 17 -8.53 6.44 -6.10
C GLY A 17 -9.31 6.83 -7.35
N ALA A 18 -8.78 6.57 -8.55
CA ALA A 18 -9.58 6.63 -9.78
C ALA A 18 -10.88 5.79 -9.68
N ALA A 19 -10.89 4.79 -8.80
CA ALA A 19 -12.03 3.94 -8.43
C ALA A 19 -12.57 4.16 -7.00
N GLY A 20 -12.15 5.20 -6.28
CA GLY A 20 -12.52 5.46 -4.87
C GLY A 20 -11.79 4.57 -3.85
N LYS A 21 -12.45 4.28 -2.72
CA LYS A 21 -11.94 3.38 -1.66
C LYS A 21 -12.03 1.92 -2.12
N THR A 22 -10.90 1.33 -2.47
CA THR A 22 -10.80 -0.04 -3.01
C THR A 22 -10.65 -1.14 -1.97
N GLY A 23 -10.67 -0.79 -0.68
CA GLY A 23 -10.51 -1.74 0.43
C GLY A 23 -11.53 -2.88 0.43
N GLY A 24 -12.75 -2.65 -0.05
CA GLY A 24 -13.79 -3.69 -0.10
C GLY A 24 -13.56 -4.82 -1.09
N TRP A 25 -12.51 -4.77 -1.92
CA TRP A 25 -12.24 -5.76 -2.97
C TRP A 25 -11.46 -6.98 -2.46
N ARG A 26 -10.99 -6.92 -1.22
CA ARG A 26 -10.07 -7.90 -0.65
C ARG A 26 -10.84 -9.08 -0.03
N ASP A 27 -10.44 -10.31 -0.37
CA ASP A 27 -10.80 -11.51 0.40
C ASP A 27 -9.81 -11.78 1.55
N PHE A 28 -8.58 -11.27 1.41
CA PHE A 28 -7.50 -11.42 2.36
C PHE A 28 -6.79 -10.08 2.58
N ARG A 29 -6.33 -9.81 3.81
CA ARG A 29 -5.48 -8.67 4.17
C ARG A 29 -4.08 -9.09 4.61
N PRO A 30 -3.05 -8.27 4.32
CA PRO A 30 -1.73 -8.43 4.92
C PRO A 30 -1.74 -7.92 6.37
N VAL A 31 -1.27 -8.74 7.30
CA VAL A 31 -1.00 -8.38 8.70
C VAL A 31 0.50 -8.41 8.92
N ILE A 32 1.05 -7.28 9.38
CA ILE A 32 2.49 -7.11 9.59
C ILE A 32 2.83 -7.44 11.04
N ASP A 33 3.71 -8.41 11.24
CA ASP A 33 4.39 -8.66 12.50
C ASP A 33 5.51 -7.63 12.69
N GLN A 34 5.30 -6.69 13.60
CA GLN A 34 6.24 -5.59 13.84
C GLN A 34 7.51 -6.04 14.58
N ASP A 35 7.47 -7.15 15.32
CA ASP A 35 8.63 -7.66 16.06
C ASP A 35 9.63 -8.33 15.12
N ASN A 36 9.14 -8.98 14.07
CA ASN A 36 9.98 -9.61 13.04
C ASN A 36 10.31 -8.67 11.85
N CYS A 37 9.69 -7.47 11.81
CA CYS A 37 9.92 -6.49 10.76
C CYS A 37 11.25 -5.74 10.95
N ILE A 38 12.15 -5.84 9.97
CA ILE A 38 13.45 -5.13 9.98
C ILE A 38 13.41 -3.77 9.26
N ARG A 39 12.21 -3.25 8.96
CA ARG A 39 12.02 -1.92 8.32
C ARG A 39 12.78 -1.72 7.00
N CYS A 40 12.98 -2.78 6.22
CA CYS A 40 13.70 -2.70 4.93
C CYS A 40 12.92 -2.01 3.79
N LEU A 41 11.67 -1.59 4.03
CA LEU A 41 10.79 -0.86 3.10
C LEU A 41 10.49 -1.54 1.76
N ARG A 42 10.84 -2.82 1.58
CA ARG A 42 10.53 -3.55 0.34
C ARG A 42 9.02 -3.67 0.10
N CYS A 43 8.23 -3.97 1.14
CA CYS A 43 6.77 -4.01 1.02
C CYS A 43 6.18 -2.66 0.60
N TRP A 44 6.78 -1.55 1.05
CA TRP A 44 6.40 -0.19 0.69
C TRP A 44 6.72 0.10 -0.79
N ALA A 45 7.94 -0.19 -1.23
CA ALA A 45 8.39 0.07 -2.60
C ALA A 45 7.64 -0.77 -3.66
N TYR A 46 7.24 -2.00 -3.32
CA TYR A 46 6.58 -2.92 -4.25
C TYR A 46 5.04 -2.83 -4.24
N CYS A 47 4.44 -2.01 -3.38
CA CYS A 47 2.99 -1.90 -3.32
C CYS A 47 2.44 -1.15 -4.56
N PRO A 48 1.70 -1.81 -5.47
CA PRO A 48 1.20 -1.15 -6.68
C PRO A 48 0.11 -0.10 -6.38
N GLU A 49 -0.56 -0.24 -5.24
CA GLU A 49 -1.65 0.64 -4.80
C GLU A 49 -1.18 1.75 -3.84
N ASN A 50 0.10 1.80 -3.49
CA ASN A 50 0.65 2.73 -2.49
C ASN A 50 -0.14 2.73 -1.15
N SER A 51 -0.62 1.53 -0.76
CA SER A 51 -1.42 1.32 0.45
C SER A 51 -0.56 0.94 1.67
N ILE A 52 0.74 0.70 1.49
CA ILE A 52 1.67 0.60 2.63
C ILE A 52 2.10 2.03 2.97
N LYS A 53 1.86 2.47 4.20
CA LYS A 53 2.32 3.78 4.69
C LYS A 53 3.62 3.60 5.45
N ARG A 54 4.53 4.56 5.27
CA ARG A 54 5.82 4.64 5.96
C ARG A 54 5.77 5.82 6.92
N ALA A 55 6.05 5.57 8.21
CA ALA A 55 6.24 6.63 9.20
C ALA A 55 7.68 7.17 9.16
N GLU A 56 7.95 8.22 9.94
CA GLU A 56 9.27 8.87 10.00
C GLU A 56 10.39 7.94 10.51
N ASP A 57 10.04 6.95 11.35
CA ASP A 57 10.96 5.97 11.92
C ASP A 57 11.11 4.69 11.08
N ASP A 58 10.63 4.72 9.83
CA ASP A 58 10.57 3.59 8.90
C ASP A 58 9.66 2.44 9.33
N SER A 59 8.87 2.60 10.39
CA SER A 59 7.78 1.67 10.66
C SER A 59 6.73 1.76 9.54
N VAL A 60 6.08 0.63 9.28
CA VAL A 60 5.11 0.51 8.19
C VAL A 60 3.75 0.07 8.70
N SER A 61 2.71 0.65 8.13
CA SER A 61 1.32 0.29 8.37
C SER A 61 0.58 0.09 7.05
N VAL A 62 -0.56 -0.58 7.09
CA VAL A 62 -1.39 -0.83 5.91
C VAL A 62 -2.62 0.07 5.98
N ASP A 63 -2.85 0.82 4.91
CA ASP A 63 -4.07 1.57 4.67
C ASP A 63 -5.12 0.66 4.03
N TYR A 64 -5.98 0.09 4.88
CA TYR A 64 -7.00 -0.87 4.45
C TYR A 64 -8.16 -0.23 3.68
N ASP A 65 -8.27 1.10 3.63
CA ASP A 65 -9.28 1.77 2.80
C ASP A 65 -8.98 1.59 1.31
N TYR A 66 -7.72 1.30 0.95
CA TYR A 66 -7.28 1.13 -0.45
C TYR A 66 -6.64 -0.24 -0.71
N CYS A 67 -6.11 -0.92 0.31
CA CYS A 67 -5.46 -2.21 0.13
C CYS A 67 -6.40 -3.26 -0.48
N LYS A 68 -6.04 -3.77 -1.66
CA LYS A 68 -6.80 -4.80 -2.39
C LYS A 68 -6.47 -6.23 -1.95
N GLY A 69 -5.51 -6.43 -1.06
CA GLY A 69 -5.15 -7.78 -0.59
C GLY A 69 -4.33 -8.63 -1.57
N CYS A 70 -3.61 -8.04 -2.53
CA CYS A 70 -2.92 -8.78 -3.59
C CYS A 70 -1.75 -9.68 -3.12
N GLY A 71 -1.25 -9.52 -1.89
CA GLY A 71 -0.21 -10.37 -1.32
C GLY A 71 1.23 -10.11 -1.80
N ILE A 72 1.48 -9.17 -2.71
CA ILE A 72 2.83 -8.84 -3.21
C ILE A 72 3.77 -8.46 -2.05
N CYS A 73 3.29 -7.66 -1.10
CA CYS A 73 4.05 -7.26 0.08
C CYS A 73 4.51 -8.46 0.93
N ALA A 74 3.65 -9.47 1.09
CA ALA A 74 3.99 -10.71 1.80
C ALA A 74 4.98 -11.58 1.02
N ASN A 75 4.83 -11.66 -0.31
CA ASN A 75 5.79 -12.38 -1.16
C ASN A 75 7.19 -11.77 -1.06
N GLU A 76 7.27 -10.44 -1.22
CA GLU A 76 8.52 -9.70 -1.26
C GLU A 76 9.20 -9.54 0.11
N CYS A 77 8.48 -9.74 1.21
CA CYS A 77 9.09 -9.62 2.55
C CYS A 77 10.18 -10.70 2.75
N PRO A 78 11.47 -10.33 2.88
CA PRO A 78 12.54 -11.31 3.01
C PRO A 78 12.51 -12.03 4.37
N LYS A 79 11.96 -11.37 5.41
CA LYS A 79 11.78 -11.91 6.75
C LYS A 79 10.48 -12.69 6.93
N LYS A 80 9.61 -12.72 5.91
CA LYS A 80 8.26 -13.28 5.98
C LYS A 80 7.46 -12.76 7.19
N ALA A 81 7.66 -11.50 7.54
CA ALA A 81 6.99 -10.80 8.64
C ALA A 81 5.58 -10.30 8.27
N ILE A 82 5.02 -10.73 7.14
CA ILE A 82 3.69 -10.32 6.68
C ILE A 82 2.90 -11.58 6.36
N ALA A 83 1.80 -11.79 7.10
CA ALA A 83 0.90 -12.91 6.91
C ALA A 83 -0.39 -12.44 6.20
N MET A 84 -0.87 -13.22 5.23
CA MET A 84 -2.18 -12.96 4.62
C MET A 84 -3.27 -13.64 5.44
N GLN A 85 -4.22 -12.87 5.97
CA GLN A 85 -5.36 -13.35 6.75
C GLN A 85 -6.66 -13.09 5.99
N ARG A 86 -7.62 -14.01 6.07
CA ARG A 86 -8.94 -13.84 5.46
C ARG A 86 -9.72 -12.70 6.15
N GLU A 87 -10.47 -11.92 5.40
CA GLU A 87 -11.44 -10.98 5.98
C GLU A 87 -12.61 -11.72 6.64
N GLU A 88 -13.09 -11.17 7.75
CA GLU A 88 -14.31 -11.64 8.45
C GLU A 88 -15.52 -10.76 8.09
#